data_AF-A0A925ICT3-F1
#
_entry.id   AF-A0A925ICT3-F1
#
_cell.length_a   1.000
_cell.length_b   1.000
_cell.length_c   1.000
_cell.angle_alpha   90.00
_cell.angle_beta   90.00
_cell.angle_gamma   90.00
#
_symmetry.space_group_name_H-M   'P 1'
#
loop_
_entity.id
_entity.type
_entity.pdbx_description
1 polymer ?
#
loop_
_entity_poly.entity_id
_entity_poly.type
_entity_poly.pdbx_seq_one_letter_code
_entity_poly.pdbx_strand_id
1 'polypeptide(L)'
;MINADALIPHRVVEIIDRTFRIYRDNFITFIGLAAVVLVPLTLLTSGSNSSLQNDLVTSNNFNNPQTLDASASSQLLIYFVLVLVSAIIQGVILNGLITSIASENHLGRRQSIGEAFSAMRSRFVPLGIGLFLFGLVIGILTLICFLGGALIVCPFLGIPVVFYLAIAGFFYIVPILSLEDVGASFGISRALALGKARFWPSFGLVAGITLIIFIITLAVGALAGVLLGVSGSVFASTSTPIILLNLVLTILATPIQPIALTLLYYDTRVRLEGLDIAMQSVTRPNPSPADVASPPSSGPLLKGQDYVNILILIGLFILVSIAFYIVILALVGTSTTF
;
A
#
# COMPACT_ATOMS: atom_id res chain seq x y z
N MET A 1 -15.34 -26.19 11.43
CA MET A 1 -16.59 -25.42 11.26
C MET A 1 -16.16 -23.98 10.99
N ILE A 2 -16.71 -23.33 9.95
CA ILE A 2 -16.39 -21.93 9.61
C ILE A 2 -16.90 -21.05 10.75
N ASN A 3 -16.12 -20.04 11.14
CA ASN A 3 -16.59 -19.06 12.13
C ASN A 3 -17.79 -18.29 11.57
N ALA A 4 -18.97 -18.41 12.19
CA ALA A 4 -20.19 -17.74 11.73
C ALA A 4 -20.05 -16.21 11.71
N ASP A 5 -19.20 -15.67 12.59
CA ASP A 5 -18.89 -14.23 12.65
C ASP A 5 -17.98 -13.76 11.50
N ALA A 6 -17.45 -14.67 10.67
CA ALA A 6 -16.55 -14.30 9.56
C ALA A 6 -17.29 -13.77 8.33
N LEU A 7 -18.58 -14.09 8.21
CA LEU A 7 -19.36 -13.87 6.99
C LEU A 7 -20.52 -12.89 7.21
N ILE A 8 -20.47 -12.09 8.27
CA ILE A 8 -21.43 -11.02 8.52
C ILE A 8 -20.83 -9.64 8.17
N PRO A 9 -21.65 -8.66 7.77
CA PRO A 9 -21.14 -7.33 7.44
C PRO A 9 -20.66 -6.54 8.68
N HIS A 10 -19.44 -6.02 8.66
CA HIS A 10 -18.80 -5.29 9.78
C HIS A 10 -18.70 -3.78 9.56
N ARG A 11 -18.74 -3.00 10.64
CA ARG A 11 -18.40 -1.57 10.61
C ARG A 11 -16.89 -1.39 10.52
N VAL A 12 -16.44 -0.25 9.99
CA VAL A 12 -14.99 0.06 9.83
C VAL A 12 -14.22 -0.11 11.15
N VAL A 13 -14.77 0.38 12.27
CA VAL A 13 -14.14 0.25 13.60
C VAL A 13 -14.05 -1.21 14.06
N GLU A 14 -15.05 -2.03 13.76
CA GLU A 14 -15.03 -3.45 14.09
C GLU A 14 -13.99 -4.21 13.27
N ILE A 15 -13.80 -3.84 12.00
CA ILE A 15 -12.73 -4.38 11.16
C ILE A 15 -11.36 -4.04 11.75
N ILE A 16 -11.18 -2.83 12.29
CA ILE A 16 -9.94 -2.43 12.96
C ILE A 16 -9.70 -3.28 14.22
N ASP A 17 -10.70 -3.46 15.10
CA ASP A 17 -10.55 -4.31 16.29
C ASP A 17 -10.20 -5.76 15.91
N ARG A 18 -10.88 -6.33 14.92
CA ARG A 18 -10.60 -7.68 14.40
C ARG A 18 -9.21 -7.78 13.78
N THR A 19 -8.75 -6.74 13.08
CA THR A 19 -7.38 -6.68 12.53
C THR A 19 -6.36 -6.84 13.64
N PHE A 20 -6.47 -6.04 14.71
CA PHE A 20 -5.53 -6.11 15.84
C PHE A 20 -5.63 -7.42 16.61
N ARG A 21 -6.83 -8.02 16.70
CA ARG A 21 -7.03 -9.34 17.29
C ARG A 21 -6.29 -10.43 16.51
N ILE A 22 -6.50 -10.51 15.19
CA ILE A 22 -5.81 -11.48 14.33
C ILE A 22 -4.29 -11.27 14.38
N TYR A 23 -3.84 -10.01 14.32
CA TYR A 23 -2.43 -9.65 14.42
C TYR A 23 -1.80 -10.14 15.73
N ARG A 24 -2.46 -9.88 16.87
CA ARG A 24 -1.97 -10.31 18.19
C ARG A 24 -1.96 -11.82 18.35
N ASP A 25 -2.99 -12.50 17.88
CA ASP A 25 -3.13 -13.95 18.05
C ASP A 25 -2.08 -14.73 17.21
N ASN A 26 -1.54 -14.11 16.15
CA ASN A 26 -0.51 -14.68 15.28
C ASN A 26 0.76 -13.80 15.21
N PHE A 27 1.04 -13.05 16.26
CA PHE A 27 2.09 -12.00 16.29
C PHE A 27 3.45 -12.50 15.81
N ILE A 28 3.90 -13.64 16.33
CA ILE A 28 5.20 -14.24 15.99
C ILE A 28 5.25 -14.66 14.51
N THR A 29 4.15 -15.22 13.99
CA THR A 29 4.05 -15.65 12.59
C THR A 29 4.18 -14.46 11.64
N PHE A 30 3.45 -13.38 11.91
CA PHE A 30 3.47 -12.18 11.06
C PHE A 30 4.79 -11.43 11.13
N ILE A 31 5.37 -11.27 12.32
CA ILE A 31 6.67 -10.60 12.49
C ILE A 31 7.80 -11.45 11.94
N GLY A 32 7.79 -12.77 12.16
CA GLY A 32 8.80 -13.66 11.61
C GLY A 32 8.81 -13.59 10.08
N LEU A 33 7.63 -13.64 9.46
CA LEU A 33 7.49 -13.48 8.02
C LEU A 33 7.96 -12.09 7.54
N ALA A 34 7.55 -11.02 8.23
CA ALA A 34 7.98 -9.66 7.90
C ALA A 34 9.49 -9.48 8.04
N ALA A 35 10.11 -9.99 9.10
CA ALA A 35 11.55 -9.89 9.32
C ALA A 35 12.35 -10.62 8.24
N VAL A 36 11.95 -11.85 7.87
CA VAL A 36 12.63 -12.66 6.84
C VAL A 36 12.64 -11.95 5.48
N VAL A 37 11.58 -11.20 5.15
CA VAL A 37 11.48 -10.47 3.88
C VAL A 37 12.09 -9.07 3.97
N LEU A 38 11.80 -8.31 5.02
CA LEU A 38 12.18 -6.91 5.12
C LEU A 38 13.65 -6.71 5.48
N VAL A 39 14.26 -7.57 6.30
CA VAL A 39 15.67 -7.40 6.69
C VAL A 39 16.59 -7.47 5.46
N PRO A 40 16.52 -8.48 4.58
CA PRO A 40 17.36 -8.51 3.38
C PRO A 40 17.07 -7.34 2.43
N LEU A 41 15.79 -7.00 2.22
CA LEU A 41 15.40 -5.93 1.30
C LEU A 41 15.89 -4.56 1.79
N THR A 42 15.78 -4.28 3.08
CA THR A 42 16.26 -3.01 3.66
C THR A 42 17.78 -2.90 3.62
N LEU A 43 18.51 -3.99 3.80
CA LEU A 43 19.97 -3.99 3.63
C LEU A 43 20.38 -3.72 2.18
N LEU A 44 19.68 -4.31 1.21
CA LEU A 44 19.91 -4.08 -0.21
C LEU A 44 19.65 -2.63 -0.62
N THR A 45 18.54 -2.04 -0.18
CA THR A 45 18.18 -0.65 -0.52
C THR A 45 19.02 0.39 0.22
N SER A 46 19.36 0.16 1.49
CA SER A 46 20.12 1.13 2.30
C SER A 46 21.54 1.31 1.79
N GLY A 47 22.17 0.25 1.28
CA GLY A 47 23.50 0.33 0.67
C GLY A 47 23.54 1.31 -0.49
N SER A 48 22.61 1.19 -1.44
CA SER A 48 22.52 2.04 -2.64
C SER A 48 22.08 3.49 -2.34
N ASN A 49 21.25 3.70 -1.31
CA ASN A 49 20.77 5.02 -0.93
C ASN A 49 21.90 5.89 -0.33
N SER A 50 22.82 5.28 0.44
CA SER A 50 23.92 6.00 1.09
C SER A 50 24.94 6.59 0.11
N SER A 51 25.23 5.91 -1.00
CA SER A 51 26.10 6.43 -2.06
C SER A 51 25.45 7.58 -2.84
N LEU A 52 24.16 7.44 -3.17
CA LEU A 52 23.40 8.47 -3.88
C LEU A 52 23.21 9.75 -3.09
N GLN A 53 22.90 9.65 -1.79
CA GLN A 53 22.73 10.83 -0.94
C GLN A 53 24.04 11.59 -0.76
N ASN A 54 25.18 10.89 -0.62
CA ASN A 54 26.48 11.53 -0.56
C ASN A 54 26.80 12.27 -1.87
N ASP A 55 26.51 11.68 -3.03
CA ASP A 55 26.76 12.30 -4.33
C ASP A 55 25.87 13.54 -4.55
N LEU A 56 24.58 13.49 -4.15
CA LEU A 56 23.65 14.62 -4.26
C LEU A 56 23.95 15.75 -3.26
N VAL A 57 24.33 15.42 -2.02
CA VAL A 57 24.70 16.42 -1.00
C VAL A 57 26.01 17.12 -1.37
N THR A 58 26.98 16.39 -1.91
CA THR A 58 28.24 16.96 -2.42
C THR A 58 28.03 17.79 -3.69
N SER A 59 26.97 17.49 -4.45
CA SER A 59 26.57 18.19 -5.68
C SER A 59 25.82 19.51 -5.47
N ASN A 60 25.43 19.88 -4.23
CA ASN A 60 24.69 21.11 -3.91
C ASN A 60 25.52 22.42 -4.04
N ASN A 61 26.31 22.56 -5.11
CA ASN A 61 26.81 23.85 -5.57
C ASN A 61 25.72 24.53 -6.41
N PHE A 62 24.86 25.31 -5.76
CA PHE A 62 23.71 26.04 -6.34
C PHE A 62 24.03 27.07 -7.45
N ASN A 63 25.29 27.18 -7.88
CA ASN A 63 25.72 28.19 -8.86
C ASN A 63 25.85 27.65 -10.30
N ASN A 64 25.59 26.37 -10.55
CA ASN A 64 25.65 25.81 -11.89
C ASN A 64 24.39 24.98 -12.17
N PRO A 65 23.62 25.23 -13.24
CA PRO A 65 22.54 24.34 -13.65
C PRO A 65 23.18 23.00 -14.04
N GLN A 66 23.21 22.06 -13.09
CA GLN A 66 23.85 20.77 -13.27
C GLN A 66 23.20 20.04 -14.45
N THR A 67 23.99 19.76 -15.48
CA THR A 67 23.79 18.52 -16.24
C THR A 67 23.96 17.38 -15.24
N LEU A 68 22.93 16.57 -15.02
CA LEU A 68 23.09 15.32 -14.28
C LEU A 68 24.18 14.52 -15.00
N ASP A 69 25.36 14.38 -14.39
CA ASP A 69 26.42 13.56 -14.95
C ASP A 69 25.89 12.14 -15.24
N ALA A 70 26.41 11.50 -16.29
CA ALA A 70 25.97 10.16 -16.71
C ALA A 70 26.07 9.11 -15.58
N SER A 71 26.98 9.32 -14.63
CA SER A 71 27.12 8.53 -13.39
C SER A 71 25.94 8.73 -12.43
N ALA A 72 25.52 9.96 -12.17
CA ALA A 72 24.40 10.25 -11.27
C ALA A 72 23.06 9.74 -11.84
N SER A 73 22.84 9.89 -13.15
CA SER A 73 21.62 9.40 -13.80
C SER A 73 21.54 7.86 -13.84
N SER A 74 22.68 7.16 -14.02
CA SER A 74 22.72 5.70 -13.98
C SER A 74 22.51 5.13 -12.56
N GLN A 75 23.09 5.74 -11.53
CA GLN A 75 22.84 5.35 -10.14
C GLN A 75 21.37 5.55 -9.73
N LEU A 76 20.72 6.66 -10.15
CA LEU A 76 19.30 6.89 -9.90
C LEU A 76 18.40 5.83 -10.54
N LEU A 77 18.72 5.43 -11.78
CA LEU A 77 18.00 4.35 -12.47
C LEU A 77 18.16 3.02 -11.73
N ILE A 78 19.37 2.67 -11.31
CA ILE A 78 19.64 1.44 -10.54
C ILE A 78 18.85 1.43 -9.24
N TYR A 79 18.86 2.53 -8.48
CA TYR A 79 18.10 2.64 -7.24
C TYR A 79 16.59 2.53 -7.49
N PHE A 80 16.07 3.19 -8.52
CA PHE A 80 14.66 3.09 -8.90
C PHE A 80 14.27 1.64 -9.23
N VAL A 81 15.06 0.94 -10.03
CA VAL A 81 14.84 -0.47 -10.36
C VAL A 81 14.87 -1.33 -9.08
N LEU A 82 15.82 -1.09 -8.19
CA LEU A 82 15.97 -1.84 -6.94
C LEU A 82 14.77 -1.62 -6.01
N VAL A 83 14.28 -0.38 -5.90
CA VAL A 83 13.06 -0.05 -5.13
C VAL A 83 11.83 -0.72 -5.75
N LEU A 84 11.69 -0.70 -7.08
CA LEU A 84 10.59 -1.38 -7.76
C LEU A 84 10.61 -2.88 -7.52
N VAL A 85 11.77 -3.53 -7.67
CA VAL A 85 11.94 -4.95 -7.42
C VAL A 85 11.61 -5.27 -5.96
N SER A 86 12.08 -4.46 -5.01
CA SER A 86 11.78 -4.62 -3.59
C SER A 86 10.29 -4.48 -3.30
N ALA A 87 9.61 -3.52 -3.92
CA ALA A 87 8.17 -3.32 -3.79
C ALA A 87 7.37 -4.51 -4.34
N ILE A 88 7.79 -5.08 -5.49
CA ILE A 88 7.16 -6.28 -6.05
C ILE A 88 7.38 -7.47 -5.13
N ILE A 89 8.60 -7.71 -4.65
CA ILE A 89 8.89 -8.81 -3.72
C ILE A 89 8.06 -8.68 -2.44
N GLN A 90 8.00 -7.48 -1.86
CA GLN A 90 7.18 -7.21 -0.68
C GLN A 90 5.69 -7.43 -0.95
N GLY A 91 5.17 -6.94 -2.08
CA GLY A 91 3.77 -7.11 -2.46
C GLY A 91 3.40 -8.58 -2.71
N VAL A 92 4.29 -9.34 -3.35
CA VAL A 92 4.05 -10.73 -3.75
C VAL A 92 4.23 -11.70 -2.60
N ILE A 93 5.39 -11.64 -1.95
CA ILE A 93 5.75 -12.61 -0.91
C ILE A 93 5.11 -12.21 0.40
N LEU A 94 5.38 -11.00 0.89
CA LEU A 94 4.97 -10.60 2.22
C LEU A 94 3.46 -10.37 2.30
N ASN A 95 2.92 -9.45 1.48
CA ASN A 95 1.51 -9.11 1.56
C ASN A 95 0.63 -10.28 1.11
N GLY A 96 1.02 -11.01 0.07
CA GLY A 96 0.35 -12.24 -0.34
C GLY A 96 0.24 -13.24 0.83
N LEU A 97 1.36 -13.66 1.41
CA LEU A 97 1.35 -14.67 2.47
C LEU A 97 0.58 -14.23 3.71
N ILE A 98 0.71 -12.96 4.12
CA ILE A 98 -0.07 -12.40 5.23
C ILE A 98 -1.57 -12.48 4.92
N THR A 99 -1.98 -12.17 3.69
CA THR A 99 -3.37 -12.25 3.27
C THR A 99 -3.91 -13.68 3.29
N SER A 100 -3.14 -14.69 2.89
CA SER A 100 -3.54 -16.11 3.05
C SER A 100 -3.74 -16.47 4.52
N ILE A 101 -2.75 -16.15 5.37
CA ILE A 101 -2.80 -16.48 6.80
C ILE A 101 -3.96 -15.74 7.49
N ALA A 102 -4.18 -14.47 7.14
CA ALA A 102 -5.28 -13.66 7.67
C ALA A 102 -6.64 -14.19 7.23
N SER A 103 -6.78 -14.64 5.97
CA SER A 103 -7.99 -15.25 5.43
C SER A 103 -8.33 -16.56 6.14
N GLU A 104 -7.36 -17.45 6.34
CA GLU A 104 -7.56 -18.70 7.06
C GLU A 104 -7.96 -18.45 8.53
N ASN A 105 -7.25 -17.57 9.22
CA ASN A 105 -7.57 -17.18 10.59
C ASN A 105 -8.96 -16.57 10.72
N HIS A 106 -9.35 -15.71 9.77
CA HIS A 106 -10.69 -15.12 9.72
C HIS A 106 -11.78 -16.19 9.61
N LEU A 107 -11.54 -17.24 8.81
CA LEU A 107 -12.45 -18.38 8.68
C LEU A 107 -12.41 -19.37 9.86
N GLY A 108 -11.60 -19.09 10.89
CA GLY A 108 -11.45 -19.93 12.09
C GLY A 108 -10.45 -21.08 11.94
N ARG A 109 -9.59 -21.03 10.91
CA ARG A 109 -8.56 -22.04 10.62
C ARG A 109 -7.18 -21.47 10.98
N ARG A 110 -6.28 -22.32 11.49
CA ARG A 110 -4.89 -21.93 11.74
C ARG A 110 -4.04 -22.39 10.56
N GLN A 111 -3.15 -21.52 10.09
CA GLN A 111 -2.24 -21.82 8.98
C GLN A 111 -0.82 -21.44 9.39
N SER A 112 0.12 -22.37 9.22
CA SER A 112 1.55 -22.13 9.39
C SER A 112 2.15 -21.42 8.16
N ILE A 113 3.36 -20.87 8.30
CA ILE A 113 4.06 -20.16 7.21
C ILE A 113 4.31 -21.10 6.01
N GLY A 114 4.68 -22.35 6.26
CA GLY A 114 4.92 -23.34 5.21
C GLY A 114 3.65 -23.73 4.45
N GLU A 115 2.53 -23.90 5.17
CA GLU A 115 1.23 -24.16 4.56
C GLU A 115 0.76 -22.96 3.73
N ALA A 116 0.95 -21.73 4.22
CA ALA A 116 0.67 -20.51 3.47
C ALA A 116 1.46 -20.42 2.17
N PHE A 117 2.76 -20.76 2.21
CA PHE A 117 3.59 -20.80 1.01
C PHE A 117 3.10 -21.85 0.01
N SER A 118 2.77 -23.05 0.48
CA SER A 118 2.27 -24.13 -0.38
C SER A 118 0.92 -23.78 -1.01
N ALA A 119 0.04 -23.10 -0.27
CA ALA A 119 -1.26 -22.64 -0.75
C ALA A 119 -1.13 -21.50 -1.77
N MET A 120 -0.13 -20.64 -1.60
CA MET A 120 0.10 -19.48 -2.46
C MET A 120 0.97 -19.76 -3.70
N ARG A 121 1.66 -20.90 -3.75
CA ARG A 121 2.67 -21.18 -4.80
C ARG A 121 2.18 -20.96 -6.24
N SER A 122 0.94 -21.34 -6.55
CA SER A 122 0.35 -21.16 -7.89
C SER A 122 -0.13 -19.74 -8.14
N ARG A 123 -0.23 -18.92 -7.09
CA ARG A 123 -0.77 -17.55 -7.11
C ARG A 123 0.32 -16.48 -7.15
N PHE A 124 1.58 -16.82 -6.84
CA PHE A 124 2.68 -15.85 -6.90
C PHE A 124 2.87 -15.24 -8.30
N VAL A 125 2.70 -16.03 -9.36
CA VAL A 125 2.84 -15.56 -10.75
C VAL A 125 1.72 -14.59 -11.13
N PRO A 126 0.42 -14.93 -11.03
CA PRO A 126 -0.64 -13.98 -11.38
C PRO A 126 -0.65 -12.75 -10.47
N LEU A 127 -0.28 -12.89 -9.19
CA LEU A 127 -0.17 -11.78 -8.25
C LEU A 127 0.99 -10.84 -8.65
N GLY A 128 2.18 -11.39 -8.95
CA GLY A 128 3.33 -10.60 -9.40
C GLY A 128 3.07 -9.87 -10.73
N ILE A 129 2.51 -10.56 -11.72
CA ILE A 129 2.13 -9.96 -12.99
C ILE A 129 1.05 -8.89 -12.78
N GLY A 130 0.05 -9.16 -11.94
CA GLY A 130 -1.01 -8.20 -11.64
C GLY A 130 -0.51 -6.94 -10.97
N LEU A 131 0.35 -7.06 -9.95
CA LEU A 131 0.97 -5.90 -9.29
C LEU A 131 1.87 -5.12 -10.24
N PHE A 132 2.66 -5.80 -11.07
CA PHE A 132 3.53 -5.15 -12.05
C PHE A 132 2.72 -4.38 -13.09
N LEU A 133 1.71 -5.01 -13.70
CA LEU A 133 0.85 -4.36 -14.71
C LEU A 133 0.06 -3.19 -14.10
N PHE A 134 -0.47 -3.36 -12.89
CA PHE A 134 -1.18 -2.30 -12.19
C PHE A 134 -0.26 -1.11 -11.91
N GLY A 135 0.93 -1.36 -11.35
CA GLY A 135 1.93 -0.33 -11.09
C GLY A 135 2.40 0.36 -12.37
N LEU A 136 2.61 -0.39 -13.45
CA LEU A 136 3.01 0.15 -14.75
C LEU A 136 1.92 1.05 -15.34
N VAL A 137 0.66 0.63 -15.34
CA VAL A 137 -0.46 1.43 -15.87
C VAL A 137 -0.63 2.71 -15.06
N ILE A 138 -0.66 2.63 -13.73
CA ILE A 138 -0.76 3.81 -12.87
C ILE A 138 0.46 4.72 -13.06
N GLY A 139 1.67 4.17 -13.10
CA GLY A 139 2.91 4.93 -13.32
C GLY A 139 2.93 5.67 -14.65
N ILE A 140 2.52 5.03 -15.74
CA ILE A 140 2.40 5.68 -17.05
C ILE A 140 1.36 6.79 -17.01
N LEU A 141 0.19 6.57 -16.40
CA LEU A 141 -0.85 7.60 -16.27
C LEU A 141 -0.35 8.80 -15.46
N THR A 142 0.34 8.56 -14.34
CA THR A 142 0.97 9.62 -13.53
C THR A 142 2.02 10.38 -14.35
N LEU A 143 2.86 9.67 -15.11
CA LEU A 143 3.88 10.26 -15.97
C LEU A 143 3.25 11.11 -17.08
N ILE A 144 2.19 10.64 -17.73
CA ILE A 144 1.44 11.42 -18.73
C ILE A 144 0.83 12.68 -18.10
N CYS A 145 0.25 12.60 -16.90
CA CYS A 145 -0.27 13.77 -16.19
C CYS A 145 0.83 14.80 -15.86
N PHE A 146 2.05 14.35 -15.61
CA PHE A 146 3.19 15.21 -15.29
C PHE A 146 3.86 15.80 -16.54
N LEU A 147 4.14 14.98 -17.56
CA LEU A 147 4.78 15.40 -18.82
C LEU A 147 3.83 16.15 -19.76
N GLY A 148 2.53 15.87 -19.69
CA GLY A 148 1.50 16.59 -20.44
C GLY A 148 1.31 18.04 -20.01
N GLY A 149 2.27 18.62 -19.29
CA GLY A 149 2.32 19.96 -18.67
C GLY A 149 2.20 21.16 -19.61
N ALA A 150 1.52 21.02 -20.75
CA ALA A 150 1.18 22.14 -21.63
C ALA A 150 -0.05 22.95 -21.16
N LEU A 151 -0.83 22.48 -20.18
CA LEU A 151 -1.91 23.26 -19.57
C LEU A 151 -1.89 23.03 -18.06
N ILE A 152 -1.87 24.13 -17.27
CA ILE A 152 -2.02 24.12 -15.81
C ILE A 152 -3.23 23.26 -15.37
N VAL A 153 -4.24 23.12 -16.23
CA VAL A 153 -5.45 22.32 -15.97
C VAL A 153 -5.18 20.80 -15.93
N CYS A 154 -4.25 20.27 -16.71
CA CYS A 154 -4.02 18.82 -16.84
C CYS A 154 -3.55 18.14 -15.53
N PRO A 155 -2.59 18.70 -14.76
CA PRO A 155 -2.21 18.12 -13.47
C PRO A 155 -3.34 18.16 -12.43
N PHE A 156 -4.07 19.28 -12.33
CA PHE A 156 -5.13 19.43 -11.31
C PHE A 156 -6.37 18.57 -11.59
N LEU A 157 -6.67 18.23 -12.85
CA LEU A 157 -7.74 17.31 -13.20
C LEU A 157 -7.28 15.85 -13.28
N GLY A 158 -6.09 15.62 -13.83
CA GLY A 158 -5.57 14.27 -14.10
C GLY A 158 -5.05 13.57 -12.85
N ILE A 159 -4.28 14.25 -12.00
CA ILE A 159 -3.68 13.61 -10.80
C ILE A 159 -4.76 13.06 -9.87
N PRO A 160 -5.86 13.78 -9.56
CA PRO A 160 -6.92 13.22 -8.71
C PRO A 160 -7.63 12.01 -9.32
N VAL A 161 -7.78 11.95 -10.65
CA VAL A 161 -8.36 10.79 -11.35
C VAL A 161 -7.44 9.58 -11.22
N VAL A 162 -6.14 9.76 -11.49
CA VAL A 162 -5.15 8.68 -11.35
C VAL A 162 -5.06 8.23 -9.90
N PHE A 163 -5.08 9.16 -8.95
CA PHE A 163 -5.10 8.88 -7.51
C PHE A 163 -6.34 8.07 -7.11
N TYR A 164 -7.53 8.44 -7.58
CA TYR A 164 -8.75 7.69 -7.33
C TYR A 164 -8.65 6.24 -7.81
N LEU A 165 -8.22 6.03 -9.05
CA LEU A 165 -8.08 4.70 -9.65
C LEU A 165 -6.97 3.88 -8.97
N ALA A 166 -5.84 4.50 -8.65
CA ALA A 166 -4.72 3.87 -7.96
C ALA A 166 -5.16 3.36 -6.58
N ILE A 167 -5.82 4.22 -5.79
CA ILE A 167 -6.28 3.86 -4.45
C ILE A 167 -7.39 2.81 -4.50
N ALA A 168 -8.38 2.98 -5.38
CA ALA A 168 -9.47 2.02 -5.51
C ALA A 168 -8.95 0.61 -5.84
N GLY A 169 -8.00 0.50 -6.78
CA GLY A 169 -7.40 -0.78 -7.15
C GLY A 169 -6.49 -1.35 -6.06
N PHE A 170 -5.67 -0.51 -5.45
CA PHE A 170 -4.66 -0.92 -4.46
C PHE A 170 -5.26 -1.64 -3.25
N PHE A 171 -6.44 -1.22 -2.78
CA PHE A 171 -7.09 -1.83 -1.61
C PHE A 171 -7.39 -3.32 -1.79
N TYR A 172 -7.72 -3.76 -3.00
CA TYR A 172 -8.26 -5.09 -3.24
C TYR A 172 -7.39 -5.97 -4.13
N ILE A 173 -6.37 -5.43 -4.81
CA ILE A 173 -5.56 -6.18 -5.77
C ILE A 173 -4.86 -7.39 -5.14
N VAL A 174 -4.27 -7.21 -3.94
CA VAL A 174 -3.60 -8.32 -3.24
C VAL A 174 -4.61 -9.34 -2.71
N PRO A 175 -5.68 -8.97 -1.95
CA PRO A 175 -6.72 -9.91 -1.56
C PRO A 175 -7.35 -10.69 -2.71
N ILE A 176 -7.64 -10.03 -3.83
CA ILE A 176 -8.25 -10.71 -4.99
C ILE A 176 -7.28 -11.70 -5.62
N LEU A 177 -6.08 -11.26 -6.00
CA LEU A 177 -5.12 -12.14 -6.71
C LEU A 177 -4.53 -13.23 -5.81
N SER A 178 -4.58 -13.05 -4.49
CA SER A 178 -4.12 -14.05 -3.53
C SER A 178 -5.23 -14.99 -3.05
N LEU A 179 -6.50 -14.57 -3.01
CA LEU A 179 -7.60 -15.38 -2.47
C LEU A 179 -8.53 -15.95 -3.54
N GLU A 180 -8.64 -15.31 -4.70
CA GLU A 180 -9.49 -15.76 -5.80
C GLU A 180 -8.68 -16.49 -6.87
N ASP A 181 -9.33 -17.43 -7.56
CA ASP A 181 -8.71 -18.18 -8.66
C ASP A 181 -8.91 -17.43 -9.99
N VAL A 182 -8.25 -16.27 -10.11
CA VAL A 182 -8.39 -15.37 -11.27
C VAL A 182 -7.04 -14.93 -11.83
N GLY A 183 -7.01 -14.71 -13.15
CA GLY A 183 -5.83 -14.18 -13.84
C GLY A 183 -5.58 -12.69 -13.53
N ALA A 184 -4.35 -12.23 -13.80
CA ALA A 184 -3.89 -10.88 -13.48
C ALA A 184 -4.78 -9.75 -14.03
N SER A 185 -5.14 -9.80 -15.32
CA SER A 185 -5.95 -8.75 -15.96
C SER A 185 -7.37 -8.67 -15.40
N PHE A 186 -8.02 -9.82 -15.23
CA PHE A 186 -9.34 -9.91 -14.61
C PHE A 186 -9.31 -9.48 -13.15
N GLY A 187 -8.27 -9.85 -12.40
CA GLY A 187 -8.09 -9.44 -11.02
C GLY A 187 -7.96 -7.91 -10.86
N ILE A 188 -7.29 -7.23 -11.79
CA ILE A 188 -7.17 -5.76 -11.76
C ILE A 188 -8.53 -5.08 -11.99
N SER A 189 -9.27 -5.46 -13.03
CA SER A 189 -10.58 -4.85 -13.30
C SER A 189 -11.58 -5.09 -12.15
N ARG A 190 -11.51 -6.30 -11.56
CA ARG A 190 -12.28 -6.67 -10.38
C ARG A 190 -11.88 -5.88 -9.13
N ALA A 191 -10.57 -5.71 -8.88
CA ALA A 191 -10.07 -4.90 -7.78
C ALA A 191 -10.57 -3.45 -7.87
N LEU A 192 -10.52 -2.87 -9.07
CA LEU A 192 -11.08 -1.54 -9.33
C LEU A 192 -12.61 -1.52 -9.11
N ALA A 193 -13.35 -2.54 -9.53
CA ALA A 193 -14.79 -2.60 -9.34
C ALA A 193 -15.19 -2.59 -7.85
N LEU A 194 -14.56 -3.43 -7.03
CA LEU A 194 -14.80 -3.48 -5.58
C LEU A 194 -14.31 -2.20 -4.89
N GLY A 195 -13.14 -1.71 -5.29
CA GLY A 195 -12.54 -0.46 -4.81
C GLY A 195 -13.44 0.75 -4.95
N LYS A 196 -14.01 0.93 -6.14
CA LYS A 196 -14.90 2.04 -6.46
C LYS A 196 -16.24 1.95 -5.75
N ALA A 197 -16.82 0.74 -5.67
CA ALA A 197 -18.11 0.52 -5.05
C ALA A 197 -18.15 0.96 -3.58
N ARG A 198 -17.02 0.85 -2.88
CA ARG A 198 -16.92 1.20 -1.46
C ARG A 198 -15.67 2.03 -1.15
N PHE A 199 -15.42 3.05 -1.98
CA PHE A 199 -14.22 3.88 -1.88
C PHE A 199 -14.04 4.53 -0.51
N TRP A 200 -15.03 5.28 -0.02
CA TRP A 200 -14.90 6.06 1.23
C TRP A 200 -14.70 5.20 2.49
N PRO A 201 -15.45 4.11 2.74
CA PRO A 201 -15.17 3.24 3.88
C PRO A 201 -13.81 2.55 3.78
N SER A 202 -13.39 2.13 2.57
CA SER A 202 -12.08 1.53 2.33
C SER A 202 -10.96 2.53 2.61
N PHE A 203 -11.12 3.76 2.11
CA PHE A 203 -10.20 4.87 2.35
C PHE A 203 -10.12 5.25 3.82
N GLY A 204 -11.26 5.40 4.51
CA GLY A 204 -11.30 5.72 5.94
C GLY A 204 -10.65 4.66 6.82
N LEU A 205 -10.80 3.37 6.47
CA LEU A 205 -10.13 2.27 7.16
C LEU A 205 -8.61 2.35 7.01
N VAL A 206 -8.13 2.46 5.78
CA VAL A 206 -6.69 2.52 5.51
C VAL A 206 -6.09 3.80 6.09
N ALA A 207 -6.75 4.94 5.91
CA ALA A 207 -6.34 6.21 6.51
C ALA A 207 -6.28 6.12 8.05
N GLY A 208 -7.27 5.49 8.68
CA GLY A 208 -7.29 5.28 10.14
C GLY A 208 -6.13 4.42 10.63
N ILE A 209 -5.86 3.29 9.98
CA ILE A 209 -4.73 2.41 10.32
C ILE A 209 -3.39 3.13 10.09
N THR A 210 -3.24 3.78 8.95
CA THR A 210 -2.03 4.54 8.62
C THR A 210 -1.82 5.67 9.62
N LEU A 211 -2.87 6.36 10.06
CA LEU A 211 -2.79 7.40 11.09
C LEU A 211 -2.34 6.83 12.44
N ILE A 212 -2.85 5.67 12.85
CA ILE A 212 -2.41 5.01 14.08
C ILE A 212 -0.91 4.66 14.00
N ILE A 213 -0.50 4.02 12.90
CA ILE A 213 0.92 3.66 12.67
C ILE A 213 1.79 4.92 12.64
N PHE A 214 1.34 5.98 11.96
CA PHE A 214 2.04 7.25 11.87
C PHE A 214 2.25 7.88 13.25
N ILE A 215 1.22 7.96 14.09
CA ILE A 215 1.34 8.51 15.46
C ILE A 215 2.34 7.70 16.30
N ILE A 216 2.26 6.37 16.24
CA ILE A 216 3.19 5.49 16.98
C ILE A 216 4.62 5.72 16.51
N THR A 217 4.83 5.76 15.20
CA THR A 217 6.15 5.94 14.59
C THR A 217 6.72 7.32 14.93
N LEU A 218 5.86 8.36 14.92
CA LEU A 218 6.22 9.72 15.32
C LEU A 218 6.65 9.78 16.77
N ALA A 219 5.87 9.19 17.69
CA ALA A 219 6.17 9.18 19.11
C ALA A 219 7.49 8.45 19.41
N VAL A 220 7.69 7.25 18.84
CA VAL A 220 8.92 6.47 19.03
C VAL A 220 10.13 7.19 18.41
N GLY A 221 9.97 7.77 17.21
CA GLY A 221 11.00 8.55 16.55
C GLY A 221 11.43 9.76 17.37
N ALA A 222 10.48 10.54 17.91
CA ALA A 222 10.77 11.69 18.76
C ALA A 222 11.55 11.29 20.03
N LEU A 223 11.13 10.21 20.69
CA LEU A 223 11.84 9.67 21.86
C LEU A 223 13.27 9.25 21.52
N ALA A 224 13.45 8.53 20.40
CA ALA A 224 14.77 8.11 19.95
C ALA A 224 15.69 9.28 19.59
N GLY A 225 15.15 10.35 18.98
CA GLY A 225 15.91 11.56 18.67
C GLY A 225 16.49 12.22 19.91
N VAL A 226 15.69 12.33 20.98
CA VAL A 226 16.12 12.87 22.27
C VAL A 226 17.18 11.97 22.92
N LEU A 227 16.93 10.66 22.98
CA LEU A 227 17.82 9.70 23.65
C LEU A 227 19.17 9.54 22.96
N LEU A 228 19.20 9.62 21.62
CA LEU A 228 20.39 9.43 20.81
C LEU A 228 21.10 10.75 20.45
N GLY A 229 20.60 11.89 20.94
CA GLY A 229 21.21 13.22 20.71
C GLY A 229 21.19 13.65 19.24
N VAL A 230 20.17 13.24 18.48
CA VAL A 230 20.08 13.48 17.04
C VAL A 230 19.52 14.89 16.81
N SER A 231 20.35 15.79 16.28
CA SER A 231 19.91 17.10 15.83
C SER A 231 19.24 16.99 14.46
N GLY A 232 17.98 17.40 14.34
CA GLY A 232 17.21 17.40 13.09
C GLY A 232 16.16 16.29 13.01
N SER A 233 15.67 15.98 11.81
CA SER A 233 14.61 14.98 11.66
C SER A 233 15.18 13.56 11.81
N VAL A 234 14.70 12.83 12.81
CA VAL A 234 15.06 11.42 13.07
C VAL A 234 14.74 10.54 11.86
N PHE A 235 13.69 10.90 11.11
CA PHE A 235 13.27 10.19 9.90
C PHE A 235 14.20 10.35 8.69
N ALA A 236 14.98 11.44 8.64
CA ALA A 236 15.98 11.64 7.58
C ALA A 236 17.40 11.25 8.03
N SER A 237 17.57 10.84 9.29
CA SER A 237 18.89 10.49 9.79
C SER A 237 19.35 9.13 9.27
N THR A 238 20.59 9.09 8.78
CA THR A 238 21.24 7.90 8.24
C THR A 238 22.11 7.17 9.26
N SER A 239 22.04 7.55 10.54
CA SER A 239 22.81 6.86 11.57
C SER A 239 22.33 5.41 11.73
N THR A 240 23.27 4.47 11.84
CA THR A 240 23.00 3.04 12.03
C THR A 240 21.96 2.73 13.12
N PRO A 241 22.01 3.30 14.34
CA PRO A 241 21.01 2.99 15.37
C PRO A 241 19.58 3.40 14.97
N ILE A 242 19.42 4.49 14.20
CA ILE A 242 18.12 4.96 13.75
C ILE A 242 17.59 4.14 12.59
N ILE A 243 18.46 3.69 11.68
CA ILE A 243 18.07 2.75 10.61
C ILE A 243 17.53 1.46 11.22
N LEU A 244 18.22 0.91 12.23
CA LEU A 244 17.77 -0.30 12.94
C LEU A 244 16.43 -0.08 13.65
N LEU A 245 16.23 1.07 14.29
CA LEU A 245 14.96 1.41 14.90
C LEU A 245 13.81 1.47 13.86
N ASN A 246 14.02 2.17 12.75
CA ASN A 246 13.03 2.26 11.67
C ASN A 246 12.73 0.89 11.06
N LEU A 247 13.73 0.01 10.94
CA LEU A 247 13.53 -1.36 10.47
C LEU A 247 12.63 -2.15 11.44
N VAL A 248 12.88 -2.07 12.74
CA VAL A 248 12.03 -2.73 13.75
C VAL A 248 10.60 -2.20 13.68
N LEU A 249 10.41 -0.87 13.66
CA LEU A 249 9.07 -0.27 13.53
C LEU A 249 8.36 -0.72 12.25
N THR A 250 9.09 -0.79 11.14
CA THR A 250 8.55 -1.26 9.85
C THR A 250 8.13 -2.72 9.91
N ILE A 251 8.96 -3.60 10.50
CA ILE A 251 8.65 -5.02 10.68
C ILE A 251 7.38 -5.21 11.53
N LEU A 252 7.23 -4.41 12.60
CA LEU A 252 6.07 -4.48 13.47
C LEU A 252 4.80 -3.97 12.78
N ALA A 253 4.88 -2.86 12.02
CA ALA A 253 3.72 -2.19 11.45
C ALA A 253 3.23 -2.82 10.14
N THR A 254 4.13 -3.35 9.31
CA THR A 254 3.83 -3.81 7.95
C THR A 254 2.68 -4.83 7.89
N PRO A 255 2.54 -5.81 8.81
CA PRO A 255 1.48 -6.80 8.70
C PRO A 255 0.07 -6.27 8.97
N ILE A 256 -0.07 -5.14 9.65
CA ILE A 256 -1.38 -4.63 10.10
C ILE A 256 -2.27 -4.30 8.89
N GLN A 257 -1.72 -3.63 7.88
CA GLN A 257 -2.47 -3.19 6.71
C GLN A 257 -2.97 -4.34 5.81
N PRO A 258 -2.16 -5.32 5.37
CA PRO A 258 -2.65 -6.44 4.57
C PRO A 258 -3.70 -7.27 5.33
N ILE A 259 -3.59 -7.46 6.65
CA ILE A 259 -4.64 -8.12 7.45
C ILE A 259 -5.96 -7.34 7.32
N ALA A 260 -5.92 -6.02 7.51
CA ALA A 260 -7.11 -5.19 7.44
C ALA A 260 -7.74 -5.16 6.04
N LEU A 261 -6.92 -5.11 4.99
CA LEU A 261 -7.38 -5.20 3.60
C LEU A 261 -8.01 -6.57 3.31
N THR A 262 -7.51 -7.63 3.94
CA THR A 262 -8.09 -8.97 3.84
C THR A 262 -9.49 -9.02 4.45
N LEU A 263 -9.67 -8.44 5.64
CA LEU A 263 -10.98 -8.36 6.30
C LEU A 263 -11.95 -7.44 5.54
N LEU A 264 -11.45 -6.32 5.02
CA LEU A 264 -12.21 -5.40 4.18
C LEU A 264 -12.67 -6.09 2.88
N TYR A 265 -11.84 -6.96 2.31
CA TYR A 265 -12.20 -7.80 1.17
C TYR A 265 -13.40 -8.70 1.48
N TYR A 266 -13.38 -9.41 2.62
CA TYR A 266 -14.52 -10.23 3.06
C TYR A 266 -15.78 -9.38 3.29
N ASP A 267 -15.67 -8.27 4.03
CA ASP A 267 -16.80 -7.38 4.30
C ASP A 267 -17.43 -6.85 3.00
N THR A 268 -16.60 -6.41 2.04
CA THR A 268 -17.08 -5.90 0.75
C THR A 268 -17.73 -7.00 -0.10
N ARG A 269 -17.16 -8.20 -0.17
CA ARG A 269 -17.77 -9.31 -0.92
C ARG A 269 -19.05 -9.85 -0.28
N VAL A 270 -19.13 -9.91 1.05
CA VAL A 270 -20.38 -10.26 1.75
C VAL A 270 -21.47 -9.23 1.42
N ARG A 271 -21.15 -7.94 1.49
CA ARG A 271 -22.12 -6.85 1.25
C ARG A 271 -22.58 -6.73 -0.21
N LEU A 272 -21.68 -6.91 -1.17
CA LEU A 272 -21.96 -6.66 -2.59
C LEU A 272 -22.30 -7.91 -3.37
N GLU A 273 -21.73 -9.06 -3.00
CA GLU A 273 -21.82 -10.30 -3.76
C GLU A 273 -22.55 -11.43 -3.01
N GLY A 274 -22.90 -11.26 -1.73
CA GLY A 274 -23.51 -12.33 -0.92
C GLY A 274 -22.57 -13.52 -0.75
N LEU A 275 -21.27 -13.24 -0.50
CA LEU A 275 -20.24 -14.27 -0.36
C LEU A 275 -20.59 -15.33 0.70
N ASP A 276 -21.31 -14.95 1.73
CA ASP A 276 -21.79 -15.82 2.80
C ASP A 276 -22.68 -16.95 2.26
N ILE A 277 -23.65 -16.62 1.42
CA ILE A 277 -24.55 -17.57 0.77
C ILE A 277 -23.77 -18.42 -0.24
N ALA A 278 -22.90 -17.78 -1.02
CA ALA A 278 -22.14 -18.48 -2.05
C ALA A 278 -21.18 -19.51 -1.45
N MET A 279 -20.51 -19.20 -0.34
CA MET A 279 -19.63 -20.14 0.36
C MET A 279 -20.40 -21.31 1.00
N GLN A 280 -21.68 -21.12 1.36
CA GLN A 280 -22.53 -22.22 1.84
C GLN A 280 -22.97 -23.17 0.71
N SER A 281 -23.03 -22.69 -0.53
CA SER A 281 -23.38 -23.52 -1.68
C SER A 281 -22.25 -24.44 -2.16
N VAL A 282 -21.03 -24.21 -1.69
CA VAL A 282 -19.84 -24.98 -2.05
C VAL A 282 -19.87 -26.35 -1.35
N THR A 283 -19.76 -27.42 -2.13
CA THR A 283 -19.84 -28.81 -1.65
C THR A 283 -18.51 -29.36 -1.11
N ARG A 284 -17.38 -28.67 -1.35
CA ARG A 284 -16.07 -29.12 -0.86
C ARG A 284 -15.90 -28.89 0.65
N PRO A 285 -15.19 -29.77 1.37
CA PRO A 285 -14.83 -29.49 2.76
C PRO A 285 -13.92 -28.26 2.84
N ASN A 286 -14.17 -27.39 3.83
CA ASN A 286 -13.43 -26.15 4.07
C ASN A 286 -13.43 -25.19 2.86
N PRO A 287 -14.59 -24.63 2.48
CA PRO A 287 -14.70 -23.71 1.35
C PRO A 287 -13.82 -22.47 1.56
N SER A 288 -13.33 -21.91 0.45
CA SER A 288 -12.53 -20.69 0.48
C SER A 288 -12.98 -19.74 -0.63
N PRO A 289 -12.60 -18.44 -0.58
CA PRO A 289 -13.00 -17.49 -1.61
C PRO A 289 -12.63 -17.90 -3.03
N ALA A 290 -11.65 -18.81 -3.17
CA ALA A 290 -11.17 -19.32 -4.44
C ALA A 290 -12.15 -20.25 -5.15
N ASP A 291 -13.04 -20.95 -4.43
CA ASP A 291 -14.11 -21.70 -5.08
C ASP A 291 -15.48 -21.02 -5.09
N VAL A 292 -15.42 -19.78 -4.62
CA VAL A 292 -16.20 -18.63 -5.02
C VAL A 292 -16.20 -18.33 -6.53
N ALA A 293 -17.25 -18.55 -7.32
CA ALA A 293 -17.32 -17.91 -8.65
C ALA A 293 -17.16 -16.38 -8.50
N SER A 294 -16.25 -15.79 -9.28
CA SER A 294 -15.93 -14.36 -9.21
C SER A 294 -16.69 -13.61 -10.31
N PRO A 295 -17.79 -12.89 -10.01
CA PRO A 295 -18.57 -12.21 -11.04
C PRO A 295 -17.72 -11.17 -11.81
N PRO A 296 -17.87 -11.08 -13.14
CA PRO A 296 -17.15 -10.11 -13.95
C PRO A 296 -17.63 -8.69 -13.64
N SER A 297 -16.72 -7.72 -13.76
CA SER A 297 -17.07 -6.30 -13.73
C SER A 297 -17.79 -5.93 -15.04
N SER A 298 -19.12 -6.10 -15.10
CA SER A 298 -19.92 -5.63 -16.22
C SER A 298 -20.27 -4.14 -16.01
N GLY A 299 -19.86 -3.29 -16.95
CA GLY A 299 -20.21 -1.87 -16.96
C GLY A 299 -19.07 -0.94 -17.42
N PRO A 300 -19.35 0.36 -17.56
CA PRO A 300 -18.33 1.36 -17.90
C PRO A 300 -17.28 1.47 -16.79
N LEU A 301 -16.06 1.88 -17.17
CA LEU A 301 -14.95 2.07 -16.23
C LEU A 301 -15.25 3.13 -15.16
N LEU A 302 -16.07 4.13 -15.45
CA LEU A 302 -16.53 5.14 -14.49
C LEU A 302 -18.05 5.20 -14.49
N LYS A 303 -18.66 5.12 -13.30
CA LYS A 303 -20.08 5.32 -13.04
C LYS A 303 -20.33 6.75 -12.57
N GLY A 304 -21.59 7.19 -12.56
CA GLY A 304 -21.98 8.54 -12.08
C GLY A 304 -21.41 8.89 -10.70
N GLN A 305 -21.43 7.93 -9.76
CA GLN A 305 -20.86 8.10 -8.42
C GLN A 305 -19.33 8.29 -8.42
N ASP A 306 -18.62 7.68 -9.38
CA ASP A 306 -17.16 7.81 -9.48
C ASP A 306 -16.78 9.26 -9.82
N TYR A 307 -17.55 9.92 -10.68
CA TYR A 307 -17.32 11.34 -11.01
C TYR A 307 -17.50 12.25 -9.80
N VAL A 308 -18.48 11.96 -8.92
CA VAL A 308 -18.66 12.72 -7.69
C VAL A 308 -17.46 12.54 -6.75
N ASN A 309 -16.99 11.31 -6.58
CA ASN A 309 -15.79 11.04 -5.77
C ASN A 309 -14.55 11.75 -6.32
N ILE A 310 -14.35 11.69 -7.65
CA ILE A 310 -13.26 12.38 -8.33
C ILE A 310 -13.36 13.89 -8.13
N LEU A 311 -14.55 14.48 -8.26
CA LEU A 311 -14.74 15.93 -8.08
C LEU A 311 -14.41 16.37 -6.65
N ILE A 312 -14.82 15.58 -5.64
CA ILE A 312 -14.44 15.82 -4.25
C ILE A 312 -12.91 15.77 -4.10
N LEU A 313 -12.24 14.78 -4.69
CA LEU A 313 -10.78 14.66 -4.65
C LEU A 313 -10.06 15.80 -5.37
N ILE A 314 -10.60 16.30 -6.48
CA ILE A 314 -10.09 17.49 -7.17
C ILE A 314 -10.18 18.71 -6.25
N GLY A 315 -11.34 18.94 -5.64
CA GLY A 315 -11.53 20.05 -4.69
C GLY A 315 -10.56 19.99 -3.51
N LEU A 316 -10.38 18.79 -2.93
CA LEU A 316 -9.43 18.57 -1.84
C LEU A 316 -7.98 18.79 -2.30
N PHE A 317 -7.61 18.27 -3.47
CA PHE A 317 -6.27 18.42 -4.02
C PHE A 317 -5.91 19.90 -4.27
N ILE A 318 -6.85 20.68 -4.81
CA ILE A 318 -6.68 22.13 -4.99
C ILE A 318 -6.52 22.83 -3.65
N LEU A 319 -7.37 22.54 -2.66
CA LEU A 319 -7.30 23.14 -1.33
C LEU A 319 -5.94 22.86 -0.67
N VAL A 320 -5.50 21.59 -0.68
CA VAL A 320 -4.19 21.19 -0.14
C VAL A 320 -3.05 21.87 -0.87
N SER A 321 -3.12 21.98 -2.20
CA SER A 321 -2.11 22.66 -3.01
C SER A 321 -2.01 24.15 -2.68
N ILE A 322 -3.15 24.82 -2.48
CA ILE A 322 -3.20 26.23 -2.05
C ILE A 322 -2.62 26.39 -0.65
N ALA A 323 -3.02 25.56 0.30
CA ALA A 323 -2.49 25.59 1.66
C ALA A 323 -0.97 25.39 1.68
N PHE A 324 -0.48 24.43 0.90
CA PHE A 324 0.95 24.17 0.75
C PHE A 324 1.70 25.37 0.14
N TYR A 325 1.14 25.99 -0.90
CA TYR A 325 1.69 27.20 -1.51
C TYR A 325 1.76 28.36 -0.51
N ILE A 326 0.73 28.57 0.30
CA ILE A 326 0.72 29.60 1.35
C ILE A 326 1.82 29.34 2.39
N VAL A 327 2.00 28.09 2.83
CA VAL A 327 3.06 27.72 3.77
C VAL A 327 4.44 28.00 3.17
N ILE A 328 4.67 27.66 1.91
CA ILE A 328 5.93 27.98 1.22
C ILE A 328 6.16 29.48 1.18
N LEU A 329 5.16 30.27 0.80
CA LEU A 329 5.29 31.73 0.77
C LEU A 329 5.58 32.30 2.16
N ALA A 330 4.97 31.76 3.22
CA ALA A 330 5.26 32.18 4.59
C ALA A 330 6.71 31.86 4.98
N LEU A 331 7.21 30.65 4.65
CA LEU A 331 8.59 30.25 4.93
C LEU A 331 9.61 31.07 4.14
N VAL A 332 9.40 31.26 2.84
CA VAL A 332 10.30 32.04 1.98
C VAL A 332 10.26 33.53 2.32
N GLY A 333 9.07 34.08 2.61
CA GLY A 333 8.89 35.47 3.00
C GLY A 333 9.56 35.85 4.32
N THR A 334 9.82 34.89 5.22
CA THR A 334 10.62 35.14 6.44
C THR A 334 12.13 35.23 6.20
N SER A 335 12.63 34.86 5.02
CA SER A 335 14.06 34.85 4.70
C SER A 335 14.59 36.15 4.08
N THR A 336 13.73 37.10 3.74
CA THR A 336 14.10 38.37 3.08
C THR A 336 14.19 39.58 4.01
N THR A 337 14.07 39.38 5.33
CA THR A 337 14.30 40.43 6.33
C THR A 337 15.61 40.17 7.10
N PHE A 338 16.74 40.50 6.49
CA PHE A 338 18.03 40.72 7.16
C PHE A 338 18.76 41.88 6.51
#